data_AF-A0A074N1M9-F1
#
_entry.id   AF-A0A074N1M9-F1
#
_cell.length_a   1.000
_cell.length_b   1.000
_cell.length_c   1.000
_cell.angle_alpha   90.00
_cell.angle_beta   90.00
_cell.angle_gamma   90.00
#
_symmetry.space_group_name_H-M   'P 1'
#
loop_
_entity.id
_entity.type
_entity.pdbx_description
1 polymer ?
#
loop_
_entity_poly.entity_id
_entity_poly.type
_entity_poly.pdbx_seq_one_letter_code
_entity_poly.pdbx_strand_id
1 'polypeptide(L)'
;MREFVMLEHTAGLHLAHENAVGLIAARGELSEAQITAEDLLIAALRMRPDRIILGELRGVEAFTFLRAVNTGHPGSMTTIHADTPARAIEQLALLVLQAGSKLSREDVRHYVRQSVDVFVQLERRGGKRRVAQVLAAV
;
A
#
# COMPACT_ATOMS: atom_id res chain seq x y z
N MET A 1 15.15 13.06 12.08
CA MET A 1 15.77 12.26 11.00
C MET A 1 14.65 11.42 10.42
N ARG A 2 14.45 11.34 9.09
CA ARG A 2 13.30 10.61 8.54
C ARG A 2 13.61 9.11 8.46
N GLU A 3 12.75 8.26 9.01
CA GLU A 3 12.83 6.80 8.94
C GLU A 3 11.85 6.24 7.91
N PHE A 4 12.34 5.38 7.02
CA PHE A 4 11.55 4.72 5.98
C PHE A 4 11.50 3.23 6.25
N VAL A 5 10.31 2.65 6.16
CA VAL A 5 10.13 1.20 6.23
C VAL A 5 9.51 0.70 4.93
N MET A 6 10.20 -0.22 4.27
CA MET A 6 9.73 -0.90 3.07
C MET A 6 9.17 -2.27 3.43
N LEU A 7 7.99 -2.60 2.92
CA LEU A 7 7.30 -3.85 3.19
C LEU A 7 7.07 -4.58 1.87
N GLU A 8 7.67 -5.76 1.70
CA GLU A 8 7.65 -6.48 0.41
C GLU A 8 7.20 -7.93 0.55
N HIS A 9 6.59 -8.47 -0.53
CA HIS A 9 6.34 -9.90 -0.66
C HIS A 9 7.53 -10.65 -1.27
N THR A 10 8.28 -9.97 -2.13
CA THR A 10 9.51 -10.45 -2.76
C THR A 10 10.49 -9.28 -2.77
N ALA A 11 11.74 -9.50 -2.38
CA ALA A 11 12.75 -8.45 -2.38
C ALA A 11 12.92 -7.84 -3.79
N GLY A 12 12.70 -6.54 -3.92
CA GLY A 12 12.84 -5.84 -5.20
C GLY A 12 12.95 -4.32 -5.10
N LEU A 13 12.57 -3.73 -3.97
CA LEU A 13 12.71 -2.31 -3.70
C LEU A 13 14.09 -2.01 -3.10
N HIS A 14 14.77 -1.02 -3.69
CA HIS A 14 16.00 -0.47 -3.17
C HIS A 14 15.80 1.02 -2.90
N LEU A 15 15.76 1.40 -1.63
CA LEU A 15 15.71 2.81 -1.23
C LEU A 15 17.12 3.33 -1.00
N ALA A 16 17.53 4.34 -1.76
CA ALA A 16 18.79 5.05 -1.58
C ALA A 16 18.68 6.08 -0.44
N HIS A 17 18.24 5.65 0.75
CA HIS A 17 18.10 6.49 1.93
C HIS A 17 18.78 5.81 3.12
N GLU A 18 19.58 6.57 3.89
CA GLU A 18 20.43 6.03 4.95
C GLU A 18 19.63 5.35 6.08
N ASN A 19 18.49 5.93 6.48
CA ASN A 19 17.59 5.32 7.46
C ASN A 19 16.42 4.63 6.77
N ALA A 20 16.72 3.54 6.10
CA ALA A 20 15.74 2.68 5.45
C ALA A 20 15.85 1.26 5.99
N VAL A 21 14.72 0.68 6.39
CA VAL A 21 14.62 -0.73 6.78
C VAL A 21 13.72 -1.45 5.78
N GLY A 22 14.21 -2.57 5.25
CA GLY A 22 13.42 -3.47 4.40
C GLY A 22 12.92 -4.66 5.21
N LEU A 23 11.61 -4.91 5.17
CA LEU A 23 10.95 -6.07 5.75
C LEU A 23 10.33 -6.90 4.63
N ILE A 24 10.55 -8.21 4.66
CA ILE A 24 10.08 -9.14 3.62
C ILE A 24 9.15 -10.17 4.25
N ALA A 25 7.96 -10.32 3.67
CA ALA A 25 6.98 -11.28 4.12
C ALA A 25 7.48 -12.68 3.79
N ALA A 26 7.34 -13.60 4.74
CA ALA A 26 7.80 -14.98 4.60
C ALA A 26 6.56 -15.88 4.48
N ARG A 27 6.34 -16.46 3.30
CA ARG A 27 5.22 -17.37 3.02
C ARG A 27 5.72 -18.64 2.34
N GLY A 28 5.12 -19.78 2.68
CA GLY A 28 5.35 -21.07 2.02
C GLY A 28 5.69 -22.20 3.00
N GLU A 29 5.66 -23.45 2.52
CA GLU A 29 5.91 -24.66 3.33
C GLU A 29 7.34 -24.76 3.86
N LEU A 30 8.28 -24.03 3.24
CA LEU A 30 9.69 -23.96 3.63
C LEU A 30 10.02 -22.79 4.56
N SER A 31 9.03 -21.95 4.90
CA SER A 31 9.22 -20.82 5.82
C SER A 31 8.96 -21.27 7.25
N GLU A 32 9.85 -20.93 8.18
CA GLU A 32 9.70 -21.23 9.61
C GLU A 32 8.49 -20.49 10.25
N ALA A 33 8.00 -19.43 9.59
CA ALA A 33 6.83 -18.68 10.02
C ALA A 33 6.00 -18.21 8.80
N GLN A 34 4.68 -18.10 8.99
CA GLN A 34 3.78 -17.47 8.03
C GLN A 34 3.65 -15.99 8.40
N ILE A 35 4.51 -15.16 7.83
CA ILE A 35 4.49 -13.71 8.04
C ILE A 35 3.81 -13.04 6.85
N THR A 36 2.67 -12.41 7.09
CA THR A 36 1.90 -11.69 6.08
C THR A 36 2.34 -10.24 5.96
N ALA A 37 1.90 -9.54 4.90
CA ALA A 37 2.13 -8.11 4.75
C ALA A 37 1.45 -7.30 5.87
N GLU A 38 0.32 -7.78 6.40
CA GLU A 38 -0.35 -7.19 7.56
C GLU A 38 0.53 -7.29 8.81
N ASP A 39 1.13 -8.46 9.07
CA ASP A 39 2.04 -8.64 10.22
C ASP A 39 3.22 -7.69 10.15
N LEU A 40 3.82 -7.55 8.96
CA LEU A 40 4.91 -6.61 8.74
C LEU A 40 4.48 -5.16 8.94
N LEU A 41 3.28 -4.81 8.46
CA LEU A 41 2.73 -3.46 8.63
C LEU A 41 2.51 -3.15 10.11
N ILE A 42 1.92 -4.07 10.87
CA ILE A 42 1.74 -3.93 12.32
C ILE A 42 3.09 -3.80 13.04
N ALA A 43 4.09 -4.58 12.64
CA ALA A 43 5.44 -4.47 13.19
C ALA A 43 6.08 -3.11 12.87
N ALA A 44 5.96 -2.66 11.62
CA ALA A 44 6.47 -1.36 11.17
C ALA A 44 5.88 -0.20 11.97
N LEU A 45 4.58 -0.22 12.30
CA LEU A 45 3.96 0.83 13.11
C LEU A 45 4.60 0.97 14.51
N ARG A 46 5.22 -0.08 15.05
CA ARG A 46 5.97 -0.03 16.32
C ARG A 46 7.35 0.59 16.18
N MET A 47 7.90 0.66 14.97
CA MET A 47 9.18 1.31 14.67
C MET A 47 9.04 2.83 14.56
N ARG A 48 7.81 3.35 14.51
CA ARG A 48 7.50 4.78 14.31
C ARG A 48 8.09 5.37 13.01
N PRO A 49 7.88 4.72 11.84
CA PRO A 49 8.39 5.23 10.58
C PRO A 49 7.78 6.59 10.24
N ASP A 50 8.56 7.46 9.60
CA ASP A 50 8.02 8.68 8.99
C ASP A 50 7.23 8.35 7.71
N ARG A 51 7.63 7.28 7.00
CA ARG A 51 7.06 6.85 5.72
C ARG A 51 7.05 5.33 5.60
N ILE A 52 5.93 4.79 5.15
CA ILE A 52 5.76 3.37 4.84
C ILE A 52 5.71 3.21 3.32
N ILE A 53 6.55 2.35 2.77
CA ILE A 53 6.52 1.97 1.36
C ILE A 53 6.09 0.51 1.31
N LEU A 54 4.82 0.27 1.04
CA LEU A 54 4.28 -1.09 0.93
C LEU A 54 4.31 -1.48 -0.55
N GLY A 55 4.93 -2.61 -0.89
CA GLY A 55 5.17 -2.98 -2.28
C GLY A 55 3.89 -3.10 -3.10
N GLU A 56 2.89 -3.81 -2.59
CA GLU A 56 1.59 -4.00 -3.25
C GLU A 56 0.49 -4.36 -2.25
N LEU A 57 -0.68 -3.74 -2.39
CA LEU A 57 -1.90 -4.11 -1.67
C LEU A 57 -2.64 -5.24 -2.39
N ARG A 58 -2.84 -6.36 -1.68
CA ARG A 58 -3.49 -7.57 -2.18
C ARG A 58 -4.64 -8.07 -1.31
N GLY A 59 -4.70 -7.66 -0.05
CA GLY A 59 -5.68 -8.21 0.89
C GLY A 59 -5.97 -7.31 2.08
N VAL A 60 -6.03 -7.96 3.24
CA VAL A 60 -6.46 -7.39 4.53
C VAL A 60 -5.63 -6.18 4.97
N GLU A 61 -4.35 -6.14 4.57
CA GLU A 61 -3.42 -5.06 4.88
C GLU A 61 -3.84 -3.71 4.28
N ALA A 62 -4.74 -3.68 3.29
CA ALA A 62 -5.22 -2.45 2.67
C ALA A 62 -5.89 -1.51 3.65
N PHE A 63 -6.74 -2.03 4.54
CA PHE A 63 -7.42 -1.17 5.52
C PHE A 63 -6.44 -0.64 6.58
N THR A 64 -5.54 -1.50 7.05
CA THR A 64 -4.49 -1.11 8.00
C THR A 64 -3.55 -0.08 7.41
N PHE A 65 -3.20 -0.20 6.13
CA PHE A 65 -2.37 0.79 5.41
C PHE A 65 -3.09 2.13 5.32
N LEU A 66 -4.35 2.16 4.89
CA LEU A 66 -5.14 3.40 4.82
C LEU A 66 -5.31 4.06 6.20
N ARG A 67 -5.44 3.27 7.27
CA ARG A 67 -5.46 3.83 8.63
C ARG A 67 -4.11 4.42 9.01
N ALA A 68 -3.01 3.71 8.75
CA ALA A 68 -1.66 4.16 9.06
C ALA A 68 -1.34 5.52 8.43
N VAL A 69 -1.69 5.73 7.16
CA VAL A 69 -1.42 7.00 6.48
C VAL A 69 -2.19 8.18 7.10
N ASN A 70 -3.40 7.92 7.60
CA ASN A 70 -4.24 8.92 8.26
C ASN A 70 -3.86 9.18 9.73
N THR A 71 -3.09 8.30 10.38
CA THR A 71 -2.82 8.37 11.82
C THR A 71 -1.36 8.66 12.18
N GLY A 72 -0.56 9.18 11.24
CA GLY A 72 0.80 9.63 11.55
C GLY A 72 1.88 9.25 10.55
N HIS A 73 1.53 8.59 9.44
CA HIS A 73 2.49 8.20 8.40
C HIS A 73 2.13 8.80 7.03
N PRO A 74 2.00 10.15 6.92
CA PRO A 74 1.62 10.80 5.67
C PRO A 74 2.65 10.54 4.57
N GLY A 75 2.34 10.73 3.29
CA GLY A 75 3.30 10.54 2.19
C GLY A 75 3.85 9.11 2.02
N SER A 76 3.27 8.13 2.71
CA SER A 76 3.48 6.71 2.46
C SER A 76 2.96 6.34 1.08
N MET A 77 3.53 5.28 0.50
CA MET A 77 3.28 4.90 -0.89
C MET A 77 3.01 3.41 -1.00
N THR A 78 2.20 3.03 -1.98
CA THR A 78 1.95 1.64 -2.33
C THR A 78 1.55 1.47 -3.78
N THR A 79 1.48 0.22 -4.24
CA THR A 79 0.94 -0.12 -5.57
C THR A 79 -0.32 -0.98 -5.43
N ILE A 80 -1.17 -0.91 -6.44
CA ILE A 80 -2.37 -1.74 -6.57
C ILE A 80 -2.65 -1.99 -8.05
N HIS A 81 -3.12 -3.17 -8.38
CA HIS A 81 -3.52 -3.50 -9.74
C HIS A 81 -4.88 -2.88 -10.10
N ALA A 82 -4.87 -1.95 -11.05
CA ALA A 82 -6.07 -1.36 -11.63
C ALA A 82 -5.78 -0.72 -12.99
N ASP A 83 -6.75 -0.78 -13.90
CA ASP A 83 -6.60 -0.22 -15.25
C ASP A 83 -6.73 1.31 -15.30
N THR A 84 -7.39 1.91 -14.29
CA THR A 84 -7.54 3.37 -14.15
C THR A 84 -7.51 3.78 -12.68
N PRO A 85 -7.20 5.05 -12.36
CA PRO A 85 -7.33 5.57 -10.99
C PRO A 85 -8.71 5.37 -10.36
N ALA A 86 -9.78 5.55 -11.15
CA ALA A 86 -11.14 5.30 -10.68
C ALA A 86 -11.34 3.81 -10.30
N ARG A 87 -10.79 2.88 -11.09
CA ARG A 87 -10.80 1.45 -10.77
C ARG A 87 -9.90 1.11 -9.58
N ALA A 88 -8.82 1.84 -9.35
CA ALA A 88 -7.98 1.68 -8.16
C ALA A 88 -8.76 2.00 -6.87
N ILE A 89 -9.61 3.04 -6.89
CA ILE A 89 -10.50 3.36 -5.77
C ILE A 89 -11.50 2.23 -5.52
N GLU A 90 -12.10 1.67 -6.58
CA GLU A 90 -13.01 0.53 -6.44
C GLU A 90 -12.30 -0.72 -5.91
N GLN A 91 -11.07 -0.98 -6.37
CA GLN A 91 -10.27 -2.11 -5.92
C GLN A 91 -9.88 -1.98 -4.45
N LEU A 92 -9.44 -0.79 -4.02
CA LEU A 92 -9.19 -0.51 -2.60
C LEU A 92 -10.46 -0.71 -1.76
N ALA A 93 -11.61 -0.24 -2.26
CA ALA A 93 -12.86 -0.43 -1.55
C ALA A 93 -13.23 -1.91 -1.40
N LEU A 94 -13.00 -2.71 -2.44
CA LEU A 94 -13.19 -4.16 -2.38
C LEU A 94 -12.28 -4.81 -1.33
N LEU A 95 -10.98 -4.50 -1.32
CA LEU A 95 -10.02 -5.06 -0.37
C LEU A 95 -10.40 -4.73 1.08
N VAL A 96 -10.80 -3.48 1.35
CA VAL A 96 -11.23 -3.05 2.69
C VAL A 96 -12.51 -3.77 3.14
N LEU A 97 -13.48 -3.97 2.24
CA LEU A 97 -14.70 -4.72 2.55
C LEU A 97 -14.41 -6.21 2.80
N GLN A 98 -13.54 -6.82 2.00
CA GLN A 98 -13.10 -8.21 2.19
C GLN A 98 -12.33 -8.41 3.50
N ALA A 99 -11.67 -7.37 4.01
CA ALA A 99 -11.04 -7.36 5.32
C ALA A 99 -12.02 -7.32 6.52
N GLY A 100 -13.34 -7.36 6.25
CA GLY A 100 -14.36 -7.40 7.29
C GLY A 100 -14.82 -6.01 7.78
N SER A 101 -14.57 -4.96 7.01
CA SER A 101 -15.10 -3.63 7.32
C SER A 101 -16.65 -3.66 7.36
N LYS A 102 -17.22 -2.98 8.36
CA LYS A 102 -18.68 -2.81 8.53
C LYS A 102 -19.22 -1.58 7.79
N LEU A 103 -18.34 -0.81 7.16
CA LEU A 103 -18.72 0.40 6.42
C LEU A 103 -19.46 0.03 5.13
N SER A 104 -20.33 0.92 4.65
CA SER A 104 -20.89 0.73 3.32
C SER A 104 -19.80 0.90 2.25
N ARG A 105 -20.01 0.34 1.06
CA ARG A 105 -19.09 0.54 -0.07
C ARG A 105 -18.88 2.03 -0.37
N GLU A 106 -19.93 2.84 -0.24
CA GLU A 106 -19.85 4.28 -0.48
C GLU A 106 -18.96 4.98 0.56
N ASP A 107 -19.13 4.65 1.84
CA ASP A 107 -18.28 5.18 2.92
C ASP A 107 -16.82 4.80 2.72
N VAL A 108 -16.54 3.56 2.30
CA VAL A 108 -15.16 3.13 2.03
C VAL A 108 -14.58 3.88 0.83
N ARG A 109 -15.35 4.10 -0.24
CA ARG A 109 -14.89 4.90 -1.39
C ARG A 109 -14.61 6.35 -0.98
N HIS A 110 -15.47 6.92 -0.14
CA HIS A 110 -15.26 8.25 0.41
C HIS A 110 -13.98 8.29 1.25
N TYR A 111 -13.79 7.32 2.15
CA TYR A 111 -12.59 7.18 2.97
C TYR A 111 -11.31 7.07 2.13
N VAL A 112 -11.30 6.22 1.09
CA VAL A 112 -10.16 6.08 0.18
C VAL A 112 -9.82 7.41 -0.51
N ARG A 113 -10.82 8.13 -1.01
CA ARG A 113 -10.60 9.44 -1.66
C ARG A 113 -10.05 10.50 -0.71
N GLN A 114 -10.40 10.44 0.57
CA GLN A 114 -9.87 11.33 1.60
C GLN A 114 -8.47 10.92 2.08
N SER A 115 -8.11 9.64 1.92
CA SER A 115 -6.85 9.08 2.45
C SER A 115 -5.71 9.08 1.43
N VAL A 116 -6.02 9.16 0.14
CA VAL A 116 -5.04 9.01 -0.95
C VAL A 116 -5.01 10.28 -1.80
N ASP A 117 -3.92 11.03 -1.66
CA ASP A 117 -3.74 12.32 -2.36
C ASP A 117 -3.55 12.17 -3.87
N VAL A 118 -2.84 11.14 -4.31
CA VAL A 118 -2.45 10.98 -5.72
C VAL A 118 -2.49 9.52 -6.15
N PHE A 119 -3.13 9.28 -7.30
CA PHE A 119 -3.06 8.02 -8.03
C PHE A 119 -2.28 8.24 -9.33
N VAL A 120 -1.19 7.49 -9.51
CA VAL A 120 -0.40 7.48 -10.76
C VAL A 120 -0.63 6.14 -11.45
N GLN A 121 -1.36 6.15 -12.56
CA GLN A 121 -1.62 4.96 -13.34
C GLN A 121 -0.53 4.76 -14.40
N LEU A 122 0.10 3.59 -14.34
CA LEU A 122 1.11 3.15 -15.29
C LEU A 122 0.51 2.16 -16.28
N GLU A 123 0.78 2.34 -17.56
CA GLU A 123 0.45 1.36 -18.59
C GLU A 123 1.69 0.90 -19.36
N ARG A 124 1.56 -0.25 -20.03
CA ARG A 124 2.53 -0.72 -21.02
C ARG A 124 1.89 -0.67 -22.40
N ARG A 125 2.43 0.16 -23.29
CA ARG A 125 2.00 0.23 -24.69
C ARG A 125 3.20 0.14 -25.61
N GLY A 126 3.15 -0.78 -26.58
CA GLY A 126 4.27 -1.02 -27.50
C GLY A 126 5.56 -1.41 -26.77
N GLY A 127 5.45 -2.24 -25.73
CA GLY A 127 6.60 -2.69 -24.93
C GLY A 127 7.18 -1.65 -23.95
N LYS A 128 6.81 -0.37 -24.04
CA LYS A 128 7.32 0.69 -23.16
C LYS A 128 6.34 0.99 -22.02
N ARG A 129 6.86 1.25 -20.81
CA ARG A 129 6.09 1.74 -19.67
C ARG A 129 5.91 3.25 -19.77
N ARG A 130 4.74 3.77 -19.41
CA ARG A 130 4.48 5.20 -19.30
C ARG A 130 3.40 5.50 -18.26
N VAL A 131 3.38 6.74 -17.79
CA VAL A 131 2.24 7.29 -17.05
C VAL A 131 1.12 7.55 -18.06
N ALA A 132 -0.04 6.97 -17.83
CA ALA A 132 -1.22 7.17 -18.68
C ALA A 132 -2.22 8.15 -18.06
N GLN A 133 -2.36 8.13 -16.74
CA GLN A 133 -3.19 9.09 -16.01
C GLN A 133 -2.59 9.42 -14.65
N VAL A 134 -2.73 10.68 -14.25
CA VAL A 134 -2.52 11.13 -12.87
C VAL A 134 -3.84 11.70 -12.37
N LEU A 135 -4.34 11.18 -11.25
CA LEU A 135 -5.50 11.71 -10.55
C LEU A 135 -5.01 12.23 -9.20
N ALA A 136 -5.07 13.54 -9.00
CA ALA A 136 -4.93 14.13 -7.67
C ALA A 136 -6.33 14.20 -7.03
N ALA A 137 -6.48 13.65 -5.83
CA ALA A 137 -7.63 13.91 -5.00
C ALA A 137 -7.57 15.38 -4.56
N VAL A 138 -8.70 16.09 -4.69
CA VAL A 138 -8.87 17.49 -4.30
C VAL A 138 -9.67 17.54 -3.01
#